data_AF-A0A7K2Z1E7-F1
#
_entry.id   AF-A0A7K2Z1E7-F1
#
_cell.length_a   1.000
_cell.length_b   1.000
_cell.length_c   1.000
_cell.angle_alpha   90.00
_cell.angle_beta   90.00
_cell.angle_gamma   90.00
#
_symmetry.space_group_name_H-M   'P 1'
#
loop_
_entity.id
_entity.type
_entity.pdbx_description
1 polymer ?
#
loop_
_entity_poly.entity_id
_entity_poly.type
_entity_poly.pdbx_seq_one_letter_code
_entity_poly.pdbx_strand_id
1 'polypeptide(L)'
;MSAVGGRADPVEDYVAVLSATLRGPARAKARMVEEIRDGLADTIEAHTRAGTPYERAADEAVREFGSTDELAPNCQRELTIVQTRHTARAVGLTVPFLIACWLLTRTADHAQGRQLQLLALHTAGIAAAAALLAAATPAAIDALGRRWPTP
;
A
#
# COMPACT_ATOMS: atom_id res chain seq x y z
N MET A 1 3.66 -17.95 41.18
CA MET A 1 4.19 -18.02 39.81
C MET A 1 3.31 -18.98 39.04
N SER A 2 2.21 -18.47 38.49
CA SER A 2 1.19 -19.29 37.82
C SER A 2 1.52 -19.41 36.34
N ALA A 3 1.45 -20.64 35.84
CA ALA A 3 1.58 -20.97 34.44
C ALA A 3 0.44 -20.34 33.62
N VAL A 4 0.75 -19.35 32.79
CA VAL A 4 -0.06 -18.95 31.64
C VAL A 4 0.66 -19.49 30.42
N GLY A 5 0.32 -20.72 30.06
CA GLY A 5 0.79 -21.36 28.84
C GLY A 5 -0.33 -22.21 28.30
N GLY A 6 -0.78 -21.90 27.09
CA GLY A 6 -1.36 -22.92 26.21
C GLY A 6 -2.74 -22.66 25.61
N ARG A 7 -3.24 -21.42 25.56
CA ARG A 7 -4.21 -21.07 24.51
C ARG A 7 -3.51 -20.05 23.62
N ALA A 8 -3.35 -20.38 22.35
CA ALA A 8 -2.82 -19.43 21.37
C ALA A 8 -3.71 -18.17 21.40
N ASP A 9 -3.08 -17.00 21.25
CA ASP A 9 -3.83 -15.74 21.27
C ASP A 9 -4.86 -15.78 20.12
N PRO A 10 -6.17 -15.66 20.41
CA PRO A 10 -7.20 -15.72 19.38
C PRO A 10 -6.99 -14.69 18.27
N VAL A 11 -6.35 -13.56 18.55
CA VAL A 11 -5.99 -12.55 17.55
C VAL A 11 -4.91 -13.08 16.61
N GLU A 12 -3.86 -13.69 17.15
CA GLU A 12 -2.77 -14.23 16.34
C GLU A 12 -3.23 -15.40 15.47
N ASP A 13 -4.10 -16.27 16.01
CA ASP A 13 -4.72 -17.34 15.23
C ASP A 13 -5.60 -16.78 14.11
N TYR A 14 -6.44 -15.77 14.42
CA TYR A 14 -7.29 -15.11 13.43
C TYR A 14 -6.47 -14.47 12.30
N VAL A 15 -5.43 -13.71 12.66
CA VAL A 15 -4.53 -13.04 11.73
C VAL A 15 -3.75 -14.05 10.89
N ALA A 16 -3.29 -15.16 11.48
CA ALA A 16 -2.58 -16.21 10.75
C ALA A 16 -3.49 -16.88 9.71
N VAL A 17 -4.72 -17.22 10.08
CA VAL A 17 -5.72 -17.80 9.18
C VAL A 17 -6.07 -16.81 8.06
N LEU A 18 -6.36 -15.55 8.41
CA LEU A 18 -6.68 -14.52 7.42
C LEU A 18 -5.53 -14.32 6.44
N SER A 19 -4.30 -14.21 6.93
CA SER A 19 -3.10 -14.13 6.11
C SER A 19 -3.02 -15.33 5.16
N ALA A 20 -3.21 -16.56 5.64
CA ALA A 20 -3.17 -17.76 4.79
C ALA A 20 -4.24 -17.76 3.68
N THR A 21 -5.43 -17.20 3.96
CA THR A 21 -6.55 -17.10 3.01
C THR A 21 -6.33 -16.03 1.94
N LEU A 22 -5.65 -14.93 2.28
CA LEU A 22 -5.37 -13.83 1.35
C LEU A 22 -4.33 -14.21 0.29
N ARG A 23 -4.54 -13.70 -0.93
CA ARG A 23 -3.73 -13.94 -2.13
C ARG A 23 -3.28 -12.61 -2.71
N GLY A 24 -2.10 -12.60 -3.33
CA GLY A 24 -1.56 -11.41 -3.99
C GLY A 24 -0.15 -11.05 -3.52
N PRO A 25 0.32 -9.84 -3.84
CA PRO A 25 1.67 -9.41 -3.51
C PRO A 25 1.93 -9.43 -2.00
N ALA A 26 3.03 -10.09 -1.59
CA ALA A 26 3.35 -10.32 -0.18
C ALA A 26 3.34 -9.04 0.67
N ARG A 27 3.87 -7.92 0.14
CA ARG A 27 3.91 -6.63 0.84
C ARG A 27 2.53 -6.01 1.05
N ALA A 28 1.64 -6.10 0.06
CA ALA A 28 0.30 -5.54 0.15
C ALA A 28 -0.55 -6.35 1.14
N LYS A 29 -0.44 -7.69 1.08
CA LYS A 29 -1.05 -8.60 2.04
C LYS A 29 -0.57 -8.34 3.47
N ALA A 30 0.74 -8.27 3.70
CA ALA A 30 1.30 -8.03 5.03
C ALA A 30 0.80 -6.70 5.62
N ARG A 31 0.73 -5.64 4.80
CA ARG A 31 0.18 -4.36 5.24
C ARG A 31 -1.30 -4.45 5.62
N MET A 32 -2.12 -5.08 4.77
CA MET A 32 -3.56 -5.27 5.05
C MET A 32 -3.78 -6.05 6.35
N VAL A 33 -2.98 -7.10 6.57
CA VAL A 33 -3.04 -7.91 7.79
C VAL A 33 -2.64 -7.11 9.02
N GLU A 34 -1.63 -6.24 8.90
CA GLU A 34 -1.23 -5.34 10.00
C GLU A 34 -2.35 -4.34 10.33
N GLU A 35 -2.98 -3.73 9.33
CA GLU A 35 -4.09 -2.78 9.55
C GLU A 35 -5.29 -3.46 10.26
N ILE A 36 -5.55 -4.73 9.97
CA ILE A 36 -6.60 -5.51 10.65
C ILE A 36 -6.18 -5.89 12.08
N ARG A 37 -4.91 -6.22 12.29
CA ARG A 37 -4.35 -6.46 13.63
C ARG A 37 -4.46 -5.22 14.51
N ASP A 38 -4.13 -4.05 13.96
CA ASP A 38 -4.25 -2.77 14.66
C ASP A 38 -5.71 -2.49 15.04
N GLY A 39 -6.65 -2.68 14.10
CA GLY A 39 -8.08 -2.51 14.38
C GLY A 39 -8.61 -3.47 15.46
N LEU A 40 -8.13 -4.72 15.49
CA LEU A 40 -8.45 -5.67 16.56
C LEU A 40 -7.87 -5.21 17.90
N ALA A 41 -6.64 -4.72 17.92
CA ALA A 41 -6.01 -4.19 19.13
C ALA A 41 -6.78 -2.99 19.68
N ASP A 42 -7.25 -2.08 18.83
CA ASP A 42 -8.08 -0.92 19.22
C ASP A 42 -9.40 -1.37 19.86
N THR A 43 -10.08 -2.38 19.29
CA THR A 43 -11.31 -2.96 19.85
C THR A 43 -11.05 -3.62 21.21
N ILE A 44 -9.97 -4.39 21.33
CA ILE A 44 -9.55 -4.99 22.60
C ILE A 44 -9.26 -3.93 23.65
N GLU A 45 -8.55 -2.87 23.27
CA GLU A 45 -8.27 -1.74 24.15
C GLU A 45 -9.58 -1.09 24.64
N ALA A 46 -10.56 -0.92 23.76
CA ALA A 46 -11.87 -0.39 24.13
C ALA A 46 -12.60 -1.28 25.16
N HIS A 47 -12.65 -2.59 24.95
CA HIS A 47 -13.28 -3.54 25.89
C HIS A 47 -12.54 -3.63 27.21
N THR A 48 -11.20 -3.67 27.18
CA THR A 48 -10.39 -3.72 28.40
C THR A 48 -10.51 -2.44 29.21
N ARG A 49 -10.57 -1.28 28.56
CA ARG A 49 -10.85 0.01 29.21
C ARG A 49 -12.25 0.05 29.85
N ALA A 50 -13.21 -0.70 29.29
CA ALA A 50 -14.54 -0.90 29.86
C ALA A 50 -14.58 -1.94 31.01
N GLY A 51 -13.44 -2.55 31.35
CA GLY A 51 -13.29 -3.48 32.46
C GLY A 51 -13.36 -4.96 32.09
N THR A 52 -13.46 -5.30 30.79
CA THR A 52 -13.43 -6.70 30.34
C THR A 52 -12.00 -7.26 30.41
N PRO A 53 -11.77 -8.47 30.94
CA PRO A 53 -10.45 -9.10 30.92
C PRO A 53 -9.94 -9.33 29.48
N TYR A 54 -8.63 -9.22 29.25
CA TYR A 54 -8.02 -9.33 27.90
C TYR A 54 -8.49 -10.56 27.11
N GLU A 55 -8.49 -11.75 27.70
CA GLU A 55 -8.90 -12.98 27.01
C GLU A 55 -10.34 -12.89 26.45
N ARG A 56 -11.27 -12.38 27.27
CA ARG A 56 -12.66 -12.14 26.86
C ARG A 56 -12.73 -11.02 25.82
N ALA A 57 -11.99 -9.94 26.01
CA ALA A 57 -11.96 -8.81 25.08
C ALA A 57 -11.44 -9.22 23.70
N ALA A 58 -10.43 -10.10 23.64
CA ALA A 58 -9.88 -10.63 22.40
C ALA A 58 -10.87 -11.54 21.67
N ASP A 59 -11.52 -12.46 22.38
CA ASP A 59 -12.59 -13.30 21.81
C ASP A 59 -13.77 -12.46 21.30
N GLU A 60 -14.14 -11.41 22.04
CA GLU A 60 -15.20 -10.47 21.66
C GLU A 60 -14.82 -9.63 20.44
N ALA A 61 -13.59 -9.12 20.39
CA ALA A 61 -13.08 -8.34 19.27
C ALA A 61 -13.04 -9.16 17.97
N VAL A 62 -12.56 -10.41 18.02
CA VAL A 62 -12.56 -11.31 16.85
C VAL A 62 -14.00 -11.62 16.41
N ARG A 63 -14.92 -11.82 17.35
CA ARG A 63 -16.34 -12.04 17.04
C ARG A 63 -17.00 -10.81 16.41
N GLU A 64 -16.63 -9.61 16.84
CA GLU A 64 -17.13 -8.35 16.30
C GLU A 64 -16.57 -8.06 14.90
N PHE A 65 -15.29 -8.34 14.66
CA PHE A 65 -14.68 -8.24 13.33
C PHE A 65 -15.27 -9.23 12.32
N GLY A 66 -15.82 -10.34 12.79
CA GLY A 66 -16.44 -11.38 11.97
C GLY A 66 -15.44 -12.41 11.47
N SER A 67 -15.95 -13.44 10.79
CA SER A 67 -15.13 -14.59 10.37
C SER A 67 -14.15 -14.23 9.25
N THR A 68 -13.04 -14.97 9.15
CA THR A 68 -12.08 -14.78 8.07
C THR A 68 -12.68 -15.00 6.68
N ASP A 69 -13.70 -15.85 6.57
CA ASP A 69 -14.39 -16.15 5.31
C ASP A 69 -15.30 -15.01 4.84
N GLU A 70 -15.84 -14.24 5.78
CA GLU A 70 -16.63 -13.02 5.48
C GLU A 70 -15.72 -11.85 5.11
N LEU A 71 -14.57 -11.73 5.78
CA LEU A 71 -13.65 -10.60 5.60
C LEU A 71 -12.76 -10.77 4.36
N ALA A 72 -12.32 -11.99 4.06
CA ALA A 72 -11.38 -12.26 2.97
C ALA A 72 -11.84 -11.74 1.58
N PRO A 73 -13.10 -11.92 1.15
CA PRO A 73 -13.56 -11.38 -0.14
C PRO A 73 -13.43 -9.85 -0.25
N ASN A 74 -13.72 -9.12 0.83
CA ASN A 74 -13.60 -7.67 0.86
C ASN A 74 -12.13 -7.24 0.81
N CYS A 75 -11.27 -7.86 1.61
CA CYS A 75 -9.82 -7.61 1.57
C CYS A 75 -9.23 -7.94 0.19
N GLN A 76 -9.67 -9.01 -0.47
CA GLN A 76 -9.23 -9.38 -1.82
C GLN A 76 -9.64 -8.33 -2.86
N ARG A 77 -10.83 -7.74 -2.72
CA ARG A 77 -11.29 -6.63 -3.57
C ARG A 77 -10.38 -5.41 -3.44
N GLU A 78 -10.02 -5.05 -2.21
CA GLU A 78 -9.11 -3.94 -1.94
C GLU A 78 -7.69 -4.22 -2.43
N LEU A 79 -7.17 -5.43 -2.21
CA LEU A 79 -5.88 -5.86 -2.73
C LEU A 79 -5.84 -5.80 -4.26
N THR A 80 -6.94 -6.17 -4.93
CA THR A 80 -7.06 -6.05 -6.39
C THR A 80 -6.97 -4.59 -6.84
N ILE A 81 -7.62 -3.65 -6.13
CA ILE A 81 -7.55 -2.21 -6.42
C ILE A 81 -6.13 -1.66 -6.25
N VAL A 82 -5.42 -2.07 -5.18
CA VAL A 82 -4.03 -1.67 -4.94
C VAL A 82 -3.09 -2.24 -6.01
N GLN A 83 -3.35 -3.47 -6.48
CA GLN A 83 -2.56 -4.11 -7.53
C GLN A 83 -2.66 -3.36 -8.87
N THR A 84 -3.85 -2.83 -9.20
CA THR A 84 -4.04 -2.01 -10.41
C THR A 84 -3.18 -0.75 -10.40
N ARG A 85 -2.96 -0.12 -9.23
CA ARG A 85 -2.13 1.09 -9.12
C ARG A 85 -0.65 0.82 -9.38
N HIS A 86 -0.13 -0.36 -9.03
CA HIS A 86 1.28 -0.68 -9.28
C HIS A 86 1.52 -0.90 -10.79
N THR A 87 0.64 -1.67 -11.44
CA THR A 87 0.70 -1.86 -12.89
C THR A 87 0.45 -0.55 -13.65
N ALA A 88 -0.51 0.27 -13.20
CA ALA A 88 -0.79 1.57 -13.79
C ALA A 88 0.40 2.54 -13.65
N ARG A 89 1.14 2.50 -12.53
CA ARG A 89 2.38 3.26 -12.38
C ARG A 89 3.47 2.76 -13.33
N ALA A 90 3.66 1.45 -13.45
CA ALA A 90 4.63 0.88 -14.39
C ALA A 90 4.30 1.27 -15.84
N VAL A 91 3.05 1.12 -16.27
CA VAL A 91 2.55 1.51 -17.59
C VAL A 91 2.63 3.04 -17.79
N GLY A 92 2.29 3.81 -16.77
CA GLY A 92 2.38 5.27 -16.78
C GLY A 92 3.82 5.78 -16.94
N LEU A 93 4.82 5.03 -16.45
CA LEU A 93 6.24 5.33 -16.63
C LEU A 93 6.79 4.88 -18.00
N THR A 94 6.14 3.93 -18.68
CA THR A 94 6.55 3.48 -20.02
C THR A 94 6.46 4.60 -21.05
N VAL A 95 5.40 5.41 -21.02
CA VAL A 95 5.19 6.52 -21.97
C VAL A 95 6.29 7.59 -21.90
N PRO A 96 6.62 8.20 -20.73
CA PRO A 96 7.70 9.18 -20.64
C PRO A 96 9.07 8.55 -20.91
N PHE A 97 9.27 7.28 -20.56
CA PHE A 97 10.51 6.56 -20.91
C PHE A 97 10.69 6.42 -22.42
N LEU A 98 9.65 6.02 -23.14
CA LEU A 98 9.69 5.93 -24.61
C LEU A 98 9.94 7.30 -25.25
N ILE A 99 9.31 8.36 -24.73
CA ILE A 99 9.55 9.75 -25.18
C ILE A 99 11.01 10.15 -24.92
N ALA A 100 11.57 9.84 -23.74
CA ALA A 100 12.96 10.13 -23.41
C ALA A 100 13.93 9.39 -24.34
N CYS A 101 13.72 8.09 -24.57
CA CYS A 101 14.52 7.29 -25.51
C CYS A 101 14.45 7.86 -26.94
N TRP A 102 13.26 8.26 -27.40
CA TRP A 102 13.07 8.88 -28.71
C TRP A 102 13.76 10.24 -28.84
N LEU A 103 13.73 11.07 -27.80
CA LEU A 103 14.46 12.34 -27.78
C LEU A 103 15.97 12.11 -27.78
N LEU A 104 16.46 11.14 -27.01
CA LEU A 104 17.88 10.78 -26.99
C LEU A 104 18.37 10.33 -28.38
N THR A 105 17.62 9.48 -29.09
CA THR A 105 17.98 9.06 -30.46
C THR A 105 17.93 10.23 -31.45
N ARG A 106 16.92 11.10 -31.39
CA ARG A 106 16.87 12.36 -32.17
C ARG A 106 18.09 13.24 -31.91
N THR A 107 18.53 13.36 -30.66
CA THR A 107 19.71 14.18 -30.33
C THR A 107 21.03 13.58 -30.80
N ALA A 108 21.12 12.24 -30.86
CA ALA A 108 22.28 11.54 -31.42
C ALA A 108 22.37 11.72 -32.94
N ASP A 109 21.23 11.80 -33.62
CA ASP A 109 21.14 11.97 -35.08
C ASP A 109 21.35 13.44 -35.53
N HIS A 110 21.09 14.42 -34.65
CA HIS A 110 21.12 15.86 -34.97
C HIS A 110 22.41 16.60 -34.53
N ALA A 111 23.54 15.90 -34.42
CA ALA A 111 24.84 16.48 -34.04
C ALA A 111 25.38 17.57 -35.02
N GLN A 112 24.62 18.02 -36.02
CA GLN A 112 25.00 19.03 -37.01
C GLN A 112 24.48 20.47 -36.71
N GLY A 113 23.64 20.71 -35.68
CA GLY A 113 22.96 22.00 -35.49
C GLY A 113 22.89 22.53 -34.04
N ARG A 114 23.90 23.29 -33.61
CA ARG A 114 24.14 23.72 -32.21
C ARG A 114 23.08 24.63 -31.57
N GLN A 115 22.28 25.36 -32.35
CA GLN A 115 21.25 26.27 -31.81
C GLN A 115 19.89 25.59 -31.56
N LEU A 116 19.52 24.59 -32.36
CA LEU A 116 18.31 23.78 -32.12
C LEU A 116 18.47 22.86 -30.88
N GLN A 117 19.70 22.45 -30.56
CA GLN A 117 20.01 21.61 -29.40
C GLN A 117 19.66 22.27 -28.06
N LEU A 118 19.94 23.57 -27.90
CA LEU A 118 19.72 24.27 -26.63
C LEU A 118 18.22 24.43 -26.30
N LEU A 119 17.39 24.71 -27.32
CA LEU A 119 15.94 24.79 -27.19
C LEU A 119 15.31 23.42 -26.90
N ALA A 120 15.79 22.36 -27.57
CA ALA A 120 15.32 21.00 -27.34
C ALA A 120 15.68 20.46 -25.95
N LEU A 121 16.85 20.85 -25.41
CA LEU A 121 17.28 20.46 -24.06
C LEU A 121 16.37 21.06 -22.98
N HIS A 122 15.98 22.32 -23.15
CA HIS A 122 15.10 23.02 -22.20
C HIS A 122 13.69 22.42 -22.21
N THR A 123 13.14 22.14 -23.39
CA THR A 123 11.78 21.57 -23.50
C THR A 123 11.73 20.13 -22.99
N ALA A 124 12.76 19.31 -23.27
CA ALA A 124 12.89 17.97 -22.72
C ALA A 124 13.03 18.00 -21.19
N GLY A 125 13.82 18.94 -20.65
CA GLY A 125 13.99 19.12 -19.21
C GLY A 125 12.69 19.52 -18.51
N ILE A 126 11.92 20.45 -19.09
CA ILE A 126 10.62 20.89 -18.56
C ILE A 126 9.61 19.74 -18.60
N ALA A 127 9.54 18.99 -19.69
CA ALA A 127 8.64 17.84 -19.81
C ALA A 127 8.99 16.73 -18.82
N ALA A 128 10.28 16.44 -18.64
CA ALA A 128 10.75 15.47 -17.65
C ALA A 128 10.45 15.93 -16.22
N ALA A 129 10.70 17.20 -15.90
CA ALA A 129 10.37 17.77 -14.59
C ALA A 129 8.87 17.75 -14.31
N ALA A 130 8.03 18.11 -15.30
CA ALA A 130 6.59 18.04 -15.19
C ALA A 130 6.08 16.59 -15.01
N ALA A 131 6.66 15.63 -15.73
CA ALA A 131 6.34 14.21 -15.56
C ALA A 131 6.76 13.67 -14.19
N LEU A 132 7.93 14.08 -13.68
CA LEU A 132 8.39 13.75 -12.33
C LEU A 132 7.47 14.35 -11.26
N LEU A 133 7.06 15.61 -11.43
CA LEU A 133 6.10 16.28 -10.54
C LEU A 133 4.74 15.57 -10.56
N ALA A 134 4.21 15.25 -11.74
CA ALA A 134 2.94 14.53 -11.87
C ALA A 134 3.00 13.10 -11.29
N ALA A 135 4.15 12.43 -11.37
CA ALA A 135 4.37 11.13 -10.73
C ALA A 135 4.54 11.24 -9.21
N ALA A 136 5.06 12.36 -8.71
CA ALA A 136 5.23 12.62 -7.28
C ALA A 136 3.91 12.96 -6.56
N THR A 137 2.95 13.60 -7.24
CA THR A 137 1.64 13.97 -6.65
C THR A 137 0.89 12.78 -6.02
N PRO A 138 0.72 11.63 -6.69
CA PRO A 138 0.07 10.47 -6.07
C PRO A 138 0.97 9.76 -5.03
N ALA A 139 2.30 9.92 -5.08
CA ALA A 139 3.20 9.39 -4.05
C ALA A 139 3.12 10.19 -2.74
N ALA A 140 2.90 11.51 -2.85
CA ALA A 140 2.69 12.39 -1.70
C ALA A 140 1.36 12.11 -0.99
N ILE A 141 0.29 11.79 -1.74
CA ILE A 141 -1.01 11.43 -1.17
C ILE A 141 -0.95 10.07 -0.42
N ASP A 142 -0.25 9.07 -0.98
CA ASP A 142 0.01 7.79 -0.30
C ASP A 142 0.89 7.96 0.96
N ALA A 143 1.75 8.97 1.00
CA ALA A 143 2.61 9.26 2.15
C ALA A 143 1.90 10.08 3.24
N LEU A 144 0.95 10.94 2.85
CA LEU A 144 0.18 11.77 3.77
C LEU A 144 -0.95 10.97 4.44
N GLY A 145 -1.58 10.03 3.73
CA GLY A 145 -2.55 9.09 4.32
C GLY A 145 -1.95 8.13 5.34
N ARG A 146 -0.65 7.81 5.25
CA ARG A 146 0.08 7.03 6.28
C ARG A 146 0.42 7.83 7.54
N ARG A 147 0.25 9.16 7.54
CA ARG A 147 0.65 10.03 8.66
C ARG A 147 -0.52 10.50 9.51
N TRP A 148 -1.74 10.14 9.16
CA TRP A 148 -2.94 10.53 9.87
C TRP A 148 -3.56 9.26 10.47
N PRO A 149 -3.16 8.88 11.70
CA PRO A 149 -4.00 8.02 12.52
C PRO A 149 -5.30 8.79 12.75
N THR A 150 -6.41 8.28 12.22
CA THR A 150 -7.72 8.83 12.48
C THR A 150 -8.09 8.62 13.96
N PRO A 151 -8.65 9.64 14.63
CA PRO A 151 -9.00 9.59 16.06
C PRO A 151 -10.25 8.75 16.35
#